data_AF-A0A9W7DDA5-F1
#
_entry.id   AF-A0A9W7DDA5-F1
#
_cell.length_a   1.000
_cell.length_b   1.000
_cell.length_c   1.000
_cell.angle_alpha   90.00
_cell.angle_beta   90.00
_cell.angle_gamma   90.00
#
_symmetry.space_group_name_H-M   'P 1'
#
loop_
_entity.id
_entity.type
_entity.pdbx_description
1 polymer ?
#
loop_
_entity_poly.entity_id
_entity_poly.type
_entity_poly.pdbx_seq_one_letter_code
_entity_poly.pdbx_strand_id
1 'polypeptide(L)'
;MNGYTDASREAKRYHFIAPVLIMLCSLFVDVKLEVEESVDGNEVHANGNFEFVLTRGKTKICIVEAKKNDFDQGKAQALIGCEAVADREGLFVVYGIVTDFMKWQIYRCGENSILLDSSTLSAKSEELDTGSMRDVCEMIYGALSDHEEECKKEQLCIE
;
A
#
# COMPACT_ATOMS: atom_id res chain seq x y z
N MET A 1 -13.58 -4.74 24.09
CA MET A 1 -12.63 -5.31 23.10
C MET A 1 -13.39 -5.38 21.80
N ASN A 2 -12.78 -5.00 20.68
CA ASN A 2 -13.39 -5.22 19.36
C ASN A 2 -12.58 -6.33 18.66
N GLY A 3 -13.25 -7.24 17.95
CA GLY A 3 -12.58 -8.41 17.34
C GLY A 3 -11.48 -8.04 16.32
N TYR A 4 -11.43 -6.79 15.89
CA TYR A 4 -10.47 -6.28 14.90
C TYR A 4 -9.06 -6.08 15.46
N THR A 5 -8.89 -5.69 16.73
CA THR A 5 -7.55 -5.51 17.31
C THR A 5 -6.90 -6.85 17.69
N ASP A 6 -7.73 -7.80 18.12
CA ASP A 6 -7.27 -9.02 18.79
C ASP A 6 -7.07 -10.20 17.82
N ALA A 7 -7.54 -10.08 16.59
CA ALA A 7 -7.34 -11.08 15.54
C ALA A 7 -5.86 -11.41 15.29
N SER A 8 -5.61 -12.65 14.85
CA SER A 8 -4.27 -13.10 14.46
C SER A 8 -3.76 -12.33 13.23
N ARG A 9 -2.44 -12.28 13.03
CA ARG A 9 -1.84 -11.60 11.88
C ARG A 9 -2.37 -12.16 10.55
N GLU A 10 -2.46 -13.48 10.43
CA GLU A 10 -2.98 -14.13 9.22
C GLU A 10 -4.47 -13.83 9.00
N ALA A 11 -5.29 -13.87 10.06
CA ALA A 11 -6.70 -13.51 9.95
C ALA A 11 -6.86 -12.06 9.50
N LYS A 12 -6.07 -11.12 10.04
CA LYS A 12 -6.08 -9.72 9.60
C LYS A 12 -5.72 -9.58 8.13
N ARG A 13 -4.66 -10.26 7.68
CA ARG A 13 -4.23 -10.23 6.27
C ARG A 13 -5.33 -10.71 5.34
N TYR A 14 -5.84 -11.92 5.55
CA TYR A 14 -6.72 -12.58 4.58
C TYR A 14 -8.19 -12.22 4.70
N HIS A 15 -8.68 -11.84 5.89
CA HIS A 15 -10.10 -11.59 6.13
C HIS A 15 -10.44 -10.12 6.33
N PHE A 16 -9.45 -9.24 6.54
CA PHE A 16 -9.72 -7.81 6.73
C PHE A 16 -8.99 -6.93 5.70
N ILE A 17 -7.68 -7.10 5.51
CA ILE A 17 -6.87 -6.26 4.60
C ILE A 17 -7.12 -6.66 3.14
N ALA A 18 -6.92 -7.93 2.79
CA ALA A 18 -7.06 -8.39 1.40
C ALA A 18 -8.44 -8.08 0.79
N PRO A 19 -9.58 -8.26 1.50
CA PRO A 19 -10.89 -7.91 0.94
C PRO A 19 -11.02 -6.43 0.54
N VAL A 20 -10.47 -5.51 1.32
CA VAL A 20 -10.47 -4.07 0.99
C VAL A 20 -9.65 -3.82 -0.27
N LEU A 21 -8.45 -4.40 -0.35
CA LEU A 21 -7.56 -4.25 -1.50
C LEU A 21 -8.14 -4.90 -2.77
N ILE A 22 -8.74 -6.09 -2.67
CA ILE A 22 -9.40 -6.79 -3.78
C ILE A 22 -10.56 -5.95 -4.32
N MET A 23 -11.39 -5.42 -3.42
CA MET A 23 -12.51 -4.56 -3.80
C MET A 23 -12.00 -3.33 -4.57
N LEU A 24 -10.97 -2.64 -4.05
CA LEU A 24 -10.41 -1.46 -4.72
C LEU A 24 -9.76 -1.81 -6.07
N CYS A 25 -8.98 -2.89 -6.15
CA CYS A 25 -8.38 -3.33 -7.41
C CYS A 25 -9.47 -3.65 -8.46
N SER A 26 -10.61 -4.23 -8.04
CA SER A 26 -11.71 -4.56 -8.94
C SER A 26 -12.40 -3.35 -9.59
N LEU A 27 -12.14 -2.14 -9.10
CA LEU A 27 -12.62 -0.88 -9.69
C LEU A 27 -11.80 -0.47 -10.92
N PHE A 28 -10.64 -1.08 -11.14
CA PHE A 28 -9.76 -0.80 -12.27
C PHE A 28 -9.65 -2.01 -13.18
N VAL A 29 -9.60 -1.79 -14.49
CA VAL A 29 -9.52 -2.87 -15.49
C VAL A 29 -8.15 -3.54 -15.50
N ASP A 30 -7.12 -2.80 -15.08
CA ASP A 30 -5.71 -3.15 -15.23
C ASP A 30 -4.96 -3.31 -13.91
N VAL A 31 -5.60 -3.07 -12.75
CA VAL A 31 -4.97 -3.26 -11.43
C VAL A 31 -5.28 -4.64 -10.86
N LYS A 32 -4.26 -5.32 -10.33
CA LYS A 32 -4.37 -6.64 -9.71
C LYS A 32 -3.68 -6.66 -8.36
N LEU A 33 -4.19 -7.50 -7.46
CA LEU A 33 -3.58 -7.81 -6.18
C LEU A 33 -2.80 -9.14 -6.30
N GLU A 34 -1.52 -9.08 -6.02
CA GLU A 34 -0.62 -10.23 -5.87
C GLU A 34 -0.34 -10.45 -4.38
N VAL A 35 -0.19 -11.71 -3.97
CA VAL A 35 -0.15 -12.12 -2.55
C VAL A 35 1.19 -12.82 -2.28
N GLU A 36 1.90 -12.41 -1.22
CA GLU A 36 3.21 -12.97 -0.84
C GLU A 36 4.25 -12.91 -1.96
N GLU A 37 4.39 -11.72 -2.54
CA GLU A 37 5.31 -11.48 -3.66
C GLU A 37 6.69 -11.06 -3.19
N SER A 38 7.69 -11.55 -3.90
CA SER A 38 9.08 -11.12 -3.73
C SER A 38 9.36 -9.94 -4.66
N VAL A 39 10.02 -8.93 -4.10
CA VAL A 39 10.47 -7.74 -4.79
C VAL A 39 11.98 -7.61 -4.63
N ASP A 40 12.65 -7.52 -5.78
CA ASP A 40 14.09 -7.33 -5.92
C ASP A 40 14.39 -6.17 -6.87
N GLY A 41 15.33 -5.30 -6.49
CA GLY A 41 15.86 -4.23 -7.34
C GLY A 41 17.01 -4.71 -8.23
N ASN A 42 17.31 -3.94 -9.27
CA ASN A 42 18.49 -4.13 -10.11
C ASN A 42 19.77 -3.71 -9.36
N GLU A 43 19.76 -2.48 -8.84
CA GLU A 43 20.85 -1.83 -8.10
C GLU A 43 20.52 -1.73 -6.59
N VAL A 44 19.23 -1.76 -6.24
CA VAL A 44 18.79 -1.85 -4.84
C VAL A 44 18.86 -3.31 -4.38
N HIS A 45 19.88 -3.64 -3.59
CA HIS A 45 20.06 -4.98 -2.98
C HIS A 45 19.09 -5.23 -1.80
N ALA A 46 17.82 -4.92 -1.99
CA ALA A 46 16.74 -5.33 -1.11
C ALA A 46 16.03 -6.53 -1.76
N ASN A 47 15.93 -7.63 -1.03
CA ASN A 47 15.06 -8.74 -1.39
C ASN A 47 13.96 -8.81 -0.32
N GLY A 48 12.85 -8.14 -0.58
CA GLY A 48 11.72 -8.06 0.33
C GLY A 48 10.61 -9.01 -0.11
N ASN A 49 10.08 -9.79 0.83
CA ASN A 49 8.83 -10.53 0.61
C ASN A 49 7.70 -9.74 1.28
N PHE A 50 6.76 -9.28 0.47
CA PHE A 50 5.69 -8.36 0.87
C PHE A 50 4.37 -9.11 0.96
N GLU A 51 3.54 -8.77 1.96
CA GLU A 51 2.27 -9.47 2.14
C GLU A 51 1.33 -9.31 0.96
N PHE A 52 1.32 -8.13 0.34
CA PHE A 52 0.62 -7.87 -0.92
C PHE A 52 1.39 -6.89 -1.81
N VAL A 53 1.21 -7.05 -3.12
CA VAL A 53 1.71 -6.12 -4.14
C VAL A 53 0.56 -5.80 -5.10
N LEU A 54 0.38 -4.53 -5.45
CA LEU A 54 -0.56 -4.11 -6.47
C LEU A 54 0.19 -3.84 -7.77
N THR A 55 -0.25 -4.51 -8.82
CA THR A 55 0.33 -4.42 -10.17
C THR A 55 -0.67 -3.76 -11.09
N ARG A 56 -0.25 -2.75 -11.84
CA ARG A 56 -1.04 -2.12 -12.91
C ARG A 56 -0.46 -2.53 -14.27
N GLY A 57 -1.25 -3.24 -15.06
CA GLY A 57 -0.79 -3.89 -16.29
C GLY A 57 0.25 -4.97 -15.99
N LYS A 58 1.53 -4.64 -16.22
CA LYS A 58 2.68 -5.52 -15.92
C LYS A 58 3.61 -4.94 -14.85
N THR A 59 3.31 -3.76 -14.36
CA THR A 59 4.21 -2.94 -13.55
C THR A 59 3.71 -2.93 -12.12
N LYS A 60 4.60 -3.22 -11.16
CA LYS A 60 4.29 -3.10 -9.73
C LYS A 60 4.23 -1.62 -9.37
N ILE A 61 3.13 -1.19 -8.76
CA ILE A 61 2.91 0.25 -8.46
C ILE A 61 2.71 0.52 -6.97
N CYS A 62 2.36 -0.51 -6.18
CA CYS A 62 2.23 -0.36 -4.76
C CYS A 62 2.60 -1.65 -4.02
N ILE A 63 3.25 -1.52 -2.87
CA ILE A 63 3.55 -2.64 -1.97
C ILE A 63 2.85 -2.43 -0.63
N VAL A 64 2.45 -3.53 0.01
CA VAL A 64 1.67 -3.49 1.25
C VAL A 64 2.32 -4.36 2.33
N GLU A 65 2.59 -3.73 3.46
CA GLU A 65 3.14 -4.31 4.68
C GLU A 65 2.08 -4.41 5.77
N ALA A 66 1.70 -5.64 6.13
CA ALA A 66 0.72 -5.88 7.18
C ALA A 66 1.40 -6.00 8.55
N LYS A 67 1.39 -4.91 9.34
CA LYS A 67 2.04 -4.84 10.66
C LYS A 67 1.05 -4.69 11.79
N LYS A 68 1.20 -5.48 12.85
CA LYS A 68 0.33 -5.40 14.04
C LYS A 68 0.71 -4.26 14.99
N ASN A 69 2.01 -4.08 15.27
CA ASN A 69 2.48 -3.20 16.36
C ASN A 69 3.62 -2.27 15.97
N ASP A 70 4.51 -2.66 15.04
CA ASP A 70 5.71 -1.90 14.69
C ASP A 70 5.56 -1.26 13.30
N PHE A 71 4.88 -0.11 13.28
CA PHE A 71 4.68 0.67 12.06
C PHE A 71 5.97 1.33 11.57
N ASP A 72 6.95 1.59 12.45
CA ASP A 72 8.22 2.18 12.04
C ASP A 72 9.07 1.15 11.27
N GLN A 73 9.09 -0.10 11.74
CA GLN A 73 9.67 -1.20 10.97
C GLN A 73 8.91 -1.41 9.65
N GLY A 74 7.57 -1.43 9.68
CA GLY A 74 6.76 -1.55 8.47
C GLY A 74 7.02 -0.45 7.47
N LYS A 75 7.15 0.79 7.94
CA LYS A 75 7.54 1.95 7.12
C LYS A 75 8.90 1.74 6.49
N ALA A 76 9.92 1.35 7.26
CA ALA A 76 11.25 1.12 6.71
C ALA A 76 11.23 0.06 5.60
N GLN A 77 10.50 -1.04 5.80
CA GLN A 77 10.35 -2.11 4.81
C GLN A 77 9.60 -1.64 3.56
N ALA A 78 8.50 -0.91 3.74
CA ALA A 78 7.73 -0.34 2.64
C ALA A 78 8.55 0.67 1.82
N LEU A 79 9.30 1.55 2.47
CA LEU A 79 10.12 2.53 1.74
C LEU A 79 11.24 1.85 0.94
N ILE A 80 11.95 0.89 1.53
CA ILE A 80 13.01 0.14 0.83
C ILE A 80 12.44 -0.66 -0.33
N GLY A 81 11.26 -1.28 -0.15
CA GLY A 81 10.60 -2.00 -1.23
C GLY A 81 10.16 -1.08 -2.36
N CYS A 82 9.70 0.13 -2.06
CA CYS A 82 9.34 1.12 -3.08
C CYS A 82 10.55 1.48 -3.94
N GLU A 83 11.71 1.72 -3.33
CA GLU A 83 12.95 1.98 -4.07
C GLU A 83 13.35 0.80 -4.97
N ALA A 84 13.22 -0.43 -4.47
CA ALA A 84 13.52 -1.63 -5.26
C ALA A 84 12.57 -1.79 -6.45
N VAL A 85 11.27 -1.51 -6.28
CA VAL A 85 10.31 -1.49 -7.38
C VAL A 85 10.62 -0.38 -8.38
N ALA A 86 10.89 0.84 -7.90
CA ALA A 86 11.19 1.99 -8.73
C ALA A 86 12.40 1.73 -9.64
N ASP A 87 13.48 1.22 -9.04
CA ASP A 87 14.72 0.82 -9.73
C ASP A 87 14.49 -0.32 -10.74
N ARG A 88 13.67 -1.33 -10.40
CA ARG A 88 13.39 -2.47 -11.29
C ARG A 88 12.51 -2.08 -12.47
N GLU A 89 11.45 -1.34 -12.21
CA GLU A 89 10.37 -1.05 -13.16
C GLU A 89 10.58 0.30 -13.89
N GLY A 90 11.57 1.10 -13.49
CA GLY A 90 11.85 2.43 -14.04
C GLY A 90 10.76 3.44 -13.71
N LEU A 91 10.21 3.39 -12.50
CA LEU A 91 9.12 4.25 -12.05
C LEU A 91 9.62 5.44 -11.24
N PHE A 92 9.05 6.62 -11.50
CA PHE A 92 9.31 7.82 -10.70
C PHE A 92 8.49 7.88 -9.40
N VAL A 93 7.38 7.12 -9.32
CA VAL A 93 6.52 7.07 -8.14
C VAL A 93 6.08 5.62 -7.88
N VAL A 94 6.30 5.16 -6.64
CA VAL A 94 5.79 3.89 -6.11
C VAL A 94 5.10 4.15 -4.76
N TYR A 95 3.96 3.51 -4.52
CA TYR A 95 3.26 3.65 -3.25
C TYR A 95 3.63 2.54 -2.25
N GLY A 96 3.81 2.88 -0.99
CA GLY A 96 3.93 1.92 0.10
C GLY A 96 2.74 2.03 1.04
N ILE A 97 2.12 0.91 1.41
CA ILE A 97 1.07 0.89 2.43
C ILE A 97 1.57 0.13 3.65
N VAL A 98 1.38 0.70 4.84
CA VAL A 98 1.58 0.00 6.11
C VAL A 98 0.26 -0.01 6.88
N THR A 99 -0.22 -1.19 7.27
CA THR A 99 -1.52 -1.31 7.92
C THR A 99 -1.62 -2.47 8.92
N ASP A 100 -2.43 -2.27 9.95
CA ASP A 100 -2.88 -3.31 10.87
C ASP A 100 -4.37 -3.64 10.70
N PHE A 101 -4.94 -3.23 9.56
CA PHE A 101 -6.36 -3.06 9.23
C PHE A 101 -7.06 -1.85 9.88
N MET A 102 -6.77 -1.49 11.13
CA MET A 102 -7.43 -0.36 11.77
C MET A 102 -6.81 0.96 11.34
N LYS A 103 -5.49 1.04 11.25
CA LYS A 103 -4.75 2.19 10.75
C LYS A 103 -4.16 1.88 9.37
N TRP A 104 -4.27 2.82 8.46
CA TRP A 104 -3.70 2.74 7.11
C TRP A 104 -2.81 3.95 6.88
N GLN A 105 -1.55 3.70 6.56
CA GLN A 105 -0.59 4.73 6.16
C GLN A 105 -0.18 4.46 4.73
N ILE A 106 -0.36 5.44 3.85
CA ILE A 106 0.09 5.39 2.47
C ILE A 106 1.25 6.37 2.28
N TYR A 107 2.34 5.85 1.72
CA TYR A 107 3.54 6.59 1.39
C TYR A 107 3.59 6.72 -0.12
N ARG A 108 3.57 7.96 -0.63
CA ARG A 108 3.96 8.25 -2.01
C ARG A 108 5.48 8.41 -2.01
N CYS A 109 6.19 7.45 -2.58
CA CYS A 109 7.65 7.49 -2.69
C CYS A 109 7.99 7.94 -4.11
N GLY A 110 8.52 9.15 -4.24
CA GLY A 110 9.09 9.63 -5.48
C GLY A 110 10.57 10.00 -5.30
N GLU A 111 11.25 10.28 -6.41
CA GLU A 111 12.70 10.50 -6.47
C GLU A 111 13.26 11.45 -5.40
N ASN A 112 12.56 12.56 -5.13
CA ASN A 112 13.05 13.59 -4.21
C ASN A 112 12.15 13.79 -2.98
N SER A 113 11.06 13.05 -2.86
CA SER A 113 10.11 13.27 -1.77
C SER A 113 9.35 12.01 -1.38
N ILE A 114 9.12 11.89 -0.07
CA ILE A 114 8.23 10.91 0.51
C ILE A 114 7.09 11.66 1.18
N LEU A 115 5.87 11.49 0.67
CA LEU A 115 4.66 12.06 1.27
C LEU A 115 3.90 10.97 2.01
N LEU A 116 3.33 11.32 3.16
CA LEU A 116 2.51 10.42 3.97
C LEU A 116 1.08 10.94 4.01
N ASP A 117 0.13 10.07 3.68
CA ASP A 117 -1.27 10.23 4.06
C ASP A 117 -1.70 9.07 4.96
N SER A 118 -2.70 9.29 5.81
CA SER A 118 -3.17 8.25 6.72
C SER A 118 -4.62 8.41 7.10
N SER A 119 -5.30 7.28 7.20
CA SER A 119 -6.66 7.19 7.74
C SER A 119 -6.76 6.07 8.77
N THR A 120 -7.72 6.20 9.69
CA THR A 120 -7.94 5.24 10.78
C THR A 120 -9.41 4.87 10.82
N LEU A 121 -9.69 3.58 10.73
CA LEU A 121 -11.01 3.01 10.93
C LEU A 121 -11.44 3.24 12.38
N SER A 122 -12.70 3.60 12.54
CA SER A 122 -13.36 3.65 13.84
C SER A 122 -14.37 2.51 13.95
N ALA A 123 -14.56 2.01 15.17
CA ALA A 123 -15.51 0.93 15.43
C ALA A 123 -16.27 1.22 16.74
N LYS A 124 -17.58 0.98 16.73
CA LYS A 124 -18.46 1.08 17.91
C LYS A 124 -19.15 -0.26 18.10
N SER A 125 -19.00 -0.85 19.29
CA SER A 125 -19.70 -2.10 19.66
C SER A 125 -19.61 -3.21 18.60
N GLU A 126 -18.40 -3.44 18.08
CA GLU A 126 -18.06 -4.44 17.03
C GLU A 126 -18.49 -4.09 15.59
N GLU A 127 -19.20 -2.99 15.38
CA GLU A 127 -19.52 -2.47 14.05
C GLU A 127 -18.45 -1.48 13.58
N LEU A 128 -17.96 -1.67 12.35
CA LEU A 128 -17.07 -0.69 11.70
C LEU A 128 -17.88 0.51 11.22
N ASP A 129 -17.35 1.69 11.49
CA ASP A 129 -17.93 2.94 11.00
C ASP A 129 -17.69 3.07 9.49
N THR A 130 -18.79 3.11 8.73
CA THR A 130 -18.76 3.19 7.28
C THR A 130 -18.16 4.49 6.76
N GLY A 131 -18.17 5.58 7.55
CA GLY A 131 -17.53 6.84 7.19
C GLY A 131 -16.01 6.67 7.16
N SER A 132 -15.43 6.17 8.24
CA SER A 132 -13.99 5.91 8.31
C SER A 132 -13.50 4.87 7.29
N MET A 133 -14.33 3.86 6.98
CA MET A 133 -14.04 2.91 5.89
C MET A 133 -14.04 3.59 4.52
N ARG A 134 -14.97 4.53 4.29
CA ARG A 134 -14.99 5.32 3.06
C ARG A 134 -13.72 6.15 2.94
N ASP A 135 -13.30 6.82 4.02
CA ASP A 135 -12.08 7.65 4.00
C ASP A 135 -10.83 6.82 3.64
N VAL A 136 -10.69 5.61 4.19
CA VAL A 136 -9.62 4.67 3.82
C VAL A 136 -9.71 4.29 2.34
N CYS A 137 -10.91 3.94 1.85
CA CYS A 137 -11.11 3.55 0.46
C CYS A 137 -10.80 4.69 -0.51
N GLU A 138 -11.26 5.91 -0.22
CA GLU A 138 -11.03 7.10 -1.04
C GLU A 138 -9.54 7.45 -1.13
N MET A 139 -8.82 7.38 0.00
CA MET A 139 -7.37 7.60 0.05
C MET A 139 -6.60 6.64 -0.88
N ILE A 140 -6.89 5.34 -0.79
CA ILE A 140 -6.21 4.32 -1.63
C ILE A 140 -6.66 4.44 -3.08
N TYR A 141 -7.96 4.61 -3.33
CA TYR A 141 -8.49 4.78 -4.69
C TYR A 141 -7.89 6.00 -5.39
N GLY A 142 -7.75 7.13 -4.70
CA GLY A 142 -7.12 8.34 -5.23
C GLY A 142 -5.67 8.08 -5.65
N ALA A 143 -4.87 7.47 -4.78
CA ALA A 143 -3.48 7.13 -5.09
C ALA A 143 -3.35 6.20 -6.32
N LEU A 144 -4.21 5.19 -6.45
CA LEU A 144 -4.21 4.29 -7.60
C LEU A 144 -4.69 4.99 -8.89
N SER A 145 -5.67 5.88 -8.78
CA SER A 145 -6.22 6.64 -9.92
C SER A 145 -5.18 7.61 -10.48
N ASP A 146 -4.46 8.31 -9.61
CA ASP A 146 -3.55 9.39 -9.98
C ASP A 146 -2.13 8.91 -10.32
N HIS A 147 -1.81 7.61 -10.14
CA HIS A 147 -0.46 7.05 -10.26
C HIS A 147 0.27 7.45 -11.57
N GLU A 148 -0.40 7.35 -12.72
CA GLU A 148 0.20 7.70 -14.02
C GLU A 148 0.52 9.20 -14.13
N GLU A 149 -0.37 10.07 -13.65
CA GLU A 149 -0.17 11.52 -13.68
C GLU A 149 0.91 11.96 -12.68
N GLU A 150 0.97 11.32 -11.52
CA GLU A 150 2.01 11.56 -10.52
C GLU A 150 3.39 11.14 -11.05
N CYS A 151 3.51 10.02 -11.77
CA CYS A 151 4.76 9.63 -12.44
C CYS A 151 5.20 10.67 -13.49
N LYS A 152 4.29 11.13 -14.35
CA LYS A 152 4.60 12.15 -15.37
C LYS A 152 5.05 13.46 -14.73
N LYS A 153 4.36 13.88 -13.67
CA LYS A 153 4.66 15.12 -12.95
C LYS A 153 6.03 15.06 -12.27
N GLU A 154 6.38 13.95 -11.63
CA GLU A 154 7.69 13.79 -10.99
C GLU A 154 8.81 13.77 -12.04
N GLN A 155 8.62 13.07 -13.17
CA GLN A 155 9.58 13.05 -14.28
C GLN A 155 9.90 14.47 -14.80
N LEU A 156 8.87 15.28 -15.03
CA LEU A 156 9.02 16.68 -15.47
C LEU A 156 9.73 17.58 -14.45
N CYS A 157 9.81 17.19 -13.17
CA CYS A 157 10.55 17.95 -12.16
C CYS A 157 12.05 17.64 -12.15
N ILE A 158 12.49 16.61 -12.86
CA ILE A 158 13.89 16.13 -12.90
C ILE A 158 14.60 16.62 -14.17
N GLU A 159 13.84 16.87 -15.24
CA GLU A 159 14.32 17.47 -16.51
C GLU A 159 14.49 19.00 -16.43
#